data_AF-A0A940YIN8-F1
#
_entry.id   AF-A0A940YIN8-F1
#
_cell.length_a   1.000
_cell.length_b   1.000
_cell.length_c   1.000
_cell.angle_alpha   90.00
_cell.angle_beta   90.00
_cell.angle_gamma   90.00
#
_symmetry.space_group_name_H-M   'P 1'
#
loop_
_entity.id
_entity.type
_entity.pdbx_description
1 polymer ?
#
loop_
_entity_poly.entity_id
_entity_poly.type
_entity_poly.pdbx_seq_one_letter_code
_entity_poly.pdbx_strand_id
1 'polypeptide(L)'
;MKLGIKSLATLAATLLLSLAASAATLSLPSTGVDASGVKLPGGQDDPHWTIVKGPRIKQPKPAVVMSTSVDYGYAQSETAEWVWAKQDGLAGLRPYTFEIRFTLPVGATKATITGRWAVDDIGTIYLNGRKAAGTGTALSTPADTNYLQLNDFTVTKGLVEGENILQFVVQDLGTPGGLVVDSLLVQYRR
;
A
#
# COMPACT_ATOMS: atom_id res chain seq x y z
N MET A 1 4.22 -24.22 -80.74
CA MET A 1 4.57 -23.18 -79.75
C MET A 1 4.01 -23.62 -78.41
N LYS A 2 4.84 -24.13 -77.48
CA LYS A 2 4.41 -24.62 -76.14
C LYS A 2 4.63 -23.49 -75.13
N LEU A 3 3.56 -23.00 -74.48
CA LEU A 3 3.67 -22.11 -73.33
C LEU A 3 4.01 -22.93 -72.07
N GLY A 4 5.16 -22.63 -71.45
CA GLY A 4 5.52 -23.15 -70.13
C GLY A 4 4.98 -22.25 -69.02
N ILE A 5 4.37 -22.85 -67.99
CA ILE A 5 3.93 -22.15 -66.78
C ILE A 5 4.76 -22.67 -65.60
N LYS A 6 4.96 -21.77 -64.62
CA LYS A 6 5.27 -21.96 -63.19
C LYS A 6 6.78 -21.93 -62.90
N SER A 7 7.26 -21.08 -62.00
CA SER A 7 6.80 -20.98 -60.61
C SER A 7 7.07 -19.58 -60.03
N LEU A 8 6.09 -18.99 -59.35
CA LEU A 8 6.25 -17.79 -58.52
C LEU A 8 6.45 -18.26 -57.08
N ALA A 9 7.66 -18.11 -56.55
CA ALA A 9 7.95 -18.41 -55.14
C ALA A 9 7.27 -17.36 -54.25
N THR A 10 6.34 -17.78 -53.41
CA THR A 10 5.69 -16.90 -52.43
C THR A 10 6.52 -16.87 -51.15
N LEU A 11 7.11 -15.73 -50.83
CA LEU A 11 7.80 -15.49 -49.56
C LEU A 11 6.75 -15.06 -48.53
N ALA A 12 6.39 -15.94 -47.59
CA ALA A 12 5.52 -15.58 -46.48
C ALA A 12 6.37 -14.98 -45.35
N ALA A 13 6.37 -13.66 -45.21
CA ALA A 13 6.94 -12.98 -44.05
C ALA A 13 5.94 -13.04 -42.89
N THR A 14 6.28 -13.79 -41.84
CA THR A 14 5.51 -13.81 -40.59
C THR A 14 5.90 -12.57 -39.76
N LEU A 15 4.98 -11.60 -39.69
CA LEU A 15 5.13 -10.43 -38.83
C LEU A 15 4.80 -10.85 -37.38
N LEU A 16 5.82 -11.08 -36.55
CA LEU A 16 5.65 -11.26 -35.11
C LEU A 16 5.32 -9.89 -34.49
N LEU A 17 4.03 -9.61 -34.28
CA LEU A 17 3.61 -8.50 -33.42
C LEU A 17 3.99 -8.84 -31.97
N SER A 18 5.09 -8.28 -31.47
CA SER A 18 5.32 -8.24 -30.02
C SER A 18 4.35 -7.23 -29.40
N LEU A 19 3.28 -7.69 -28.74
CA LEU A 19 2.53 -6.81 -27.85
C LEU A 19 3.42 -6.45 -26.68
N ALA A 20 3.92 -5.21 -26.65
CA ALA A 20 4.51 -4.66 -25.45
C ALA A 20 3.39 -4.49 -24.41
N ALA A 21 3.38 -5.36 -23.40
CA ALA A 21 2.49 -5.23 -22.24
C ALA A 21 2.68 -3.87 -21.58
N SER A 22 1.66 -2.99 -21.68
CA SER A 22 1.70 -1.65 -21.10
C SER A 22 1.60 -1.74 -19.58
N ALA A 23 2.37 -0.91 -18.88
CA ALA A 23 2.25 -0.78 -17.43
C ALA A 23 1.01 0.07 -17.10
N ALA A 24 0.10 -0.49 -16.32
CA ALA A 24 -1.05 0.17 -15.74
C ALA A 24 -0.79 0.48 -14.26
N THR A 25 -1.53 1.46 -13.75
CA THR A 25 -1.37 1.97 -12.39
C THR A 25 -2.72 2.04 -11.69
N LEU A 26 -2.74 1.70 -10.41
CA LEU A 26 -3.87 1.84 -9.49
C LEU A 26 -3.38 2.62 -8.26
N SER A 27 -3.94 3.80 -8.04
CA SER A 27 -3.70 4.56 -6.81
C SER A 27 -4.62 4.04 -5.71
N LEU A 28 -4.07 3.82 -4.52
CA LEU A 28 -4.81 3.45 -3.32
C LEU A 28 -4.89 4.65 -2.37
N PRO A 29 -5.99 4.80 -1.61
CA PRO A 29 -6.13 5.90 -0.66
C PRO A 29 -5.02 5.91 0.40
N SER A 30 -4.47 7.12 0.64
CA SER A 30 -3.63 7.40 1.80
C SER A 30 -4.43 7.25 3.11
N THR A 31 -3.75 7.21 4.25
CA THR A 31 -4.43 7.24 5.56
C THR A 31 -5.04 8.61 5.84
N GLY A 32 -6.18 8.62 6.52
CA GLY A 32 -6.91 9.77 7.02
C GLY A 32 -7.36 10.76 5.95
N VAL A 33 -7.81 10.24 4.80
CA VAL A 33 -8.44 11.03 3.73
C VAL A 33 -9.85 10.53 3.45
N ASP A 34 -10.71 11.41 2.95
CA ASP A 34 -12.06 11.08 2.53
C ASP A 34 -12.08 10.34 1.16
N ALA A 35 -13.28 10.08 0.63
CA ALA A 35 -13.44 9.41 -0.67
C ALA A 35 -12.90 10.20 -1.86
N SER A 36 -12.69 11.51 -1.72
CA SER A 36 -12.10 12.39 -2.73
C SER A 36 -10.59 12.58 -2.57
N GLY A 37 -9.98 11.97 -1.55
CA GLY A 37 -8.56 12.12 -1.23
C GLY A 37 -8.23 13.40 -0.45
N VAL A 38 -9.23 14.07 0.13
CA VAL A 38 -9.03 15.24 0.98
C VAL A 38 -8.77 14.81 2.41
N LYS A 39 -7.78 15.42 3.07
CA LYS A 39 -7.42 15.13 4.47
C LYS A 39 -8.59 15.36 5.41
N LEU A 40 -8.82 14.40 6.30
CA LEU A 40 -9.85 14.45 7.33
C LEU A 40 -9.33 15.16 8.59
N PRO A 41 -10.19 15.85 9.35
CA PRO A 41 -9.80 16.41 10.64
C PRO A 41 -9.61 15.31 11.70
N GLY A 42 -8.82 15.63 12.74
CA GLY A 42 -8.60 14.76 13.90
C GLY A 42 -9.90 14.28 14.54
N GLY A 43 -9.94 13.00 14.93
CA GLY A 43 -11.09 12.35 15.53
C GLY A 43 -12.05 11.68 14.55
N GLN A 44 -11.90 11.89 13.24
CA GLN A 44 -12.72 11.22 12.24
C GLN A 44 -12.28 9.78 11.98
N ASP A 45 -13.24 8.92 11.67
CA ASP A 45 -12.97 7.58 11.16
C ASP A 45 -12.46 7.65 9.72
N ASP A 46 -11.39 6.90 9.44
CA ASP A 46 -10.85 6.71 8.09
C ASP A 46 -11.76 5.73 7.31
N PRO A 47 -12.35 6.14 6.17
CA PRO A 47 -13.27 5.29 5.42
C PRO A 47 -12.58 4.17 4.61
N HIS A 48 -11.24 4.17 4.51
CA HIS A 48 -10.46 3.25 3.68
C HIS A 48 -9.64 2.25 4.51
N TRP A 49 -9.09 2.69 5.64
CA TRP A 49 -8.19 1.88 6.47
C TRP A 49 -8.90 1.28 7.67
N THR A 50 -8.80 -0.05 7.79
CA THR A 50 -9.47 -0.81 8.84
C THR A 50 -8.45 -1.42 9.80
N ILE A 51 -8.72 -1.34 11.10
CA ILE A 51 -7.99 -2.08 12.14
C ILE A 51 -8.67 -3.43 12.34
N VAL A 52 -8.00 -4.50 11.93
CA VAL A 52 -8.53 -5.87 11.95
C VAL A 52 -8.06 -6.69 13.15
N LYS A 53 -6.98 -6.25 13.82
CA LYS A 53 -6.42 -6.92 15.00
C LYS A 53 -5.74 -5.91 15.93
N GLY A 54 -5.82 -6.16 17.23
CA GLY A 54 -5.14 -5.38 18.27
C GLY A 54 -5.86 -5.52 19.62
N PRO A 55 -5.34 -4.91 20.69
CA PRO A 55 -6.02 -4.84 21.97
C PRO A 55 -7.46 -4.33 21.84
N ARG A 56 -8.40 -5.10 22.42
CA ARG A 56 -9.83 -4.79 22.44
C ARG A 56 -10.51 -4.71 21.07
N ILE A 57 -9.82 -5.07 19.98
CA ILE A 57 -10.41 -5.21 18.64
C ILE A 57 -11.07 -6.59 18.56
N LYS A 58 -12.39 -6.63 18.79
CA LYS A 58 -13.19 -7.88 18.69
C LYS A 58 -13.76 -8.10 17.30
N GLN A 59 -13.97 -7.01 16.55
CA GLN A 59 -14.40 -6.98 15.17
C GLN A 59 -13.62 -5.87 14.46
N PRO A 60 -13.44 -5.96 13.13
CA PRO A 60 -12.82 -4.89 12.36
C PRO A 60 -13.53 -3.55 12.62
N LYS A 61 -12.75 -2.48 12.76
CA LYS A 61 -13.25 -1.10 12.90
C LYS A 61 -12.38 -0.13 12.10
N PRO A 62 -12.90 1.04 11.70
CA PRO A 62 -12.08 2.08 11.09
C PRO A 62 -10.86 2.45 11.96
N ALA A 63 -9.76 2.81 11.30
CA ALA A 63 -8.73 3.61 11.93
C ALA A 63 -9.27 5.02 12.19
N VAL A 64 -8.72 5.72 13.19
CA VAL A 64 -9.17 7.05 13.59
C VAL A 64 -8.05 8.04 13.36
N VAL A 65 -8.34 9.16 12.71
CA VAL A 65 -7.39 10.25 12.51
C VAL A 65 -6.95 10.81 13.86
N MET A 66 -5.63 10.91 14.05
CA MET A 66 -5.06 11.45 15.28
C MET A 66 -5.27 12.96 15.37
N SER A 67 -5.58 13.46 16.56
CA SER A 67 -5.71 14.89 16.84
C SER A 67 -4.43 15.52 17.39
N THR A 68 -3.40 14.70 17.65
CA THR A 68 -2.21 15.08 18.42
C THR A 68 -0.90 14.96 17.63
N SER A 69 -0.94 14.54 16.36
CA SER A 69 0.27 14.26 15.57
C SER A 69 1.22 15.47 15.48
N VAL A 70 0.67 16.67 15.36
CA VAL A 70 1.43 17.93 15.33
C VAL A 70 2.11 18.20 16.68
N ASP A 71 1.42 17.96 17.79
CA ASP A 71 1.93 18.21 19.15
C ASP A 71 3.15 17.33 19.48
N TYR A 72 3.20 16.13 18.89
CA TYR A 72 4.31 15.18 19.06
C TYR A 72 5.42 15.32 18.01
N GLY A 73 5.33 16.31 17.12
CA GLY A 73 6.35 16.56 16.10
C GLY A 73 6.44 15.47 15.04
N TYR A 74 5.34 14.75 14.79
CA TYR A 74 5.30 13.70 13.76
C TYR A 74 5.53 14.28 12.36
N ALA A 75 6.06 13.44 11.46
CA ALA A 75 6.22 13.76 10.06
C ALA A 75 4.90 14.24 9.45
N GLN A 76 4.93 15.33 8.70
CA GLN A 76 3.73 15.86 8.06
C GLN A 76 3.65 15.38 6.60
N SER A 77 2.44 15.05 6.15
CA SER A 77 2.13 14.82 4.73
C SER A 77 1.09 15.83 4.25
N GLU A 78 1.27 16.29 3.01
CA GLU A 78 0.29 17.13 2.32
C GLU A 78 -0.96 16.33 1.89
N THR A 79 -0.86 15.00 1.79
CA THR A 79 -1.87 14.11 1.19
C THR A 79 -2.32 12.97 2.10
N ALA A 80 -1.84 12.92 3.35
CA ALA A 80 -2.21 11.90 4.32
C ALA A 80 -2.28 12.49 5.74
N GLU A 81 -3.05 11.84 6.61
CA GLU A 81 -3.04 12.06 8.05
C GLU A 81 -2.59 10.82 8.81
N TRP A 82 -2.07 11.05 10.02
CA TRP A 82 -1.79 10.01 10.98
C TRP A 82 -3.08 9.39 11.50
N VAL A 83 -3.13 8.07 11.53
CA VAL A 83 -4.26 7.29 12.06
C VAL A 83 -3.80 6.32 13.13
N TRP A 84 -4.70 6.03 14.07
CA TRP A 84 -4.48 5.04 15.10
C TRP A 84 -5.79 4.39 15.55
N ALA A 85 -5.74 3.54 16.59
CA ALA A 85 -6.94 2.96 17.18
C ALA A 85 -7.79 3.97 17.98
N LYS A 86 -7.18 5.10 18.39
CA LYS A 86 -7.81 6.23 19.05
C LYS A 86 -7.15 7.53 18.61
N GLN A 87 -7.93 8.62 18.57
CA GLN A 87 -7.46 9.93 18.13
C GLN A 87 -6.33 10.53 18.99
N ASP A 88 -6.22 10.14 20.26
CA ASP A 88 -5.21 10.62 21.20
C ASP A 88 -3.88 9.84 21.13
N GLY A 89 -3.82 8.80 20.28
CA GLY A 89 -2.67 7.88 20.20
C GLY A 89 -2.60 6.86 21.34
N LEU A 90 -3.47 6.95 22.36
CA LEU A 90 -3.37 6.17 23.61
C LEU A 90 -4.17 4.86 23.54
N ALA A 91 -3.69 3.92 22.74
CA ALA A 91 -4.34 2.62 22.55
C ALA A 91 -3.63 1.43 23.23
N GLY A 92 -2.39 1.62 23.68
CA GLY A 92 -1.60 0.63 24.42
C GLY A 92 -0.53 -0.06 23.57
N LEU A 93 0.43 -0.69 24.26
CA LEU A 93 1.76 -1.05 23.73
C LEU A 93 1.83 -2.38 22.95
N ARG A 94 0.69 -2.89 22.47
CA ARG A 94 0.64 -4.16 21.73
C ARG A 94 0.41 -3.89 20.25
N PRO A 95 0.83 -4.79 19.35
CA PRO A 95 0.66 -4.57 17.93
C PRO A 95 -0.81 -4.42 17.49
N TYR A 96 -1.04 -3.48 16.59
CA TYR A 96 -2.26 -3.29 15.81
C TYR A 96 -2.02 -3.65 14.34
N THR A 97 -3.01 -4.26 13.68
CA THR A 97 -2.95 -4.58 12.25
C THR A 97 -3.93 -3.70 11.51
N PHE A 98 -3.39 -2.77 10.72
CA PHE A 98 -4.10 -1.92 9.79
C PHE A 98 -4.15 -2.61 8.43
N GLU A 99 -5.28 -2.55 7.75
CA GLU A 99 -5.56 -3.26 6.51
C GLU A 99 -6.19 -2.32 5.49
N ILE A 100 -5.72 -2.44 4.24
CA ILE A 100 -6.40 -1.94 3.06
C ILE A 100 -6.50 -3.07 2.02
N ARG A 101 -7.63 -3.13 1.32
CA ARG A 101 -7.92 -4.14 0.29
C ARG A 101 -7.98 -3.49 -1.08
N PHE A 102 -7.49 -4.20 -2.08
CA PHE A 102 -7.58 -3.75 -3.48
C PHE A 102 -7.63 -4.94 -4.43
N THR A 103 -8.13 -4.72 -5.63
CA THR A 103 -8.31 -5.77 -6.63
C THR A 103 -7.46 -5.48 -7.86
N LEU A 104 -6.64 -6.46 -8.26
CA LEU A 104 -5.99 -6.44 -9.55
C LEU A 104 -6.89 -7.08 -10.61
N PRO A 105 -6.99 -6.49 -11.82
CA PRO A 105 -7.83 -7.02 -12.89
C PRO A 105 -7.31 -8.35 -13.42
N VAL A 106 -8.19 -9.09 -14.09
CA VAL A 106 -7.83 -10.33 -14.78
C VAL A 106 -6.67 -10.11 -15.76
N GLY A 107 -5.67 -10.99 -15.72
CA GLY A 107 -4.46 -10.91 -16.53
C GLY A 107 -3.37 -9.99 -15.98
N ALA A 108 -3.55 -9.39 -14.80
CA ALA A 108 -2.51 -8.56 -14.19
C ALA A 108 -1.25 -9.38 -13.86
N THR A 109 -0.10 -8.92 -14.33
CA THR A 109 1.20 -9.57 -14.08
C THR A 109 2.26 -8.55 -13.66
N LYS A 110 3.37 -9.03 -13.09
CA LYS A 110 4.53 -8.19 -12.69
C LYS A 110 4.13 -6.98 -11.83
N ALA A 111 3.22 -7.20 -10.88
CA ALA A 111 2.71 -6.13 -10.06
C ALA A 111 3.67 -5.75 -8.92
N THR A 112 3.75 -4.47 -8.60
CA THR A 112 4.56 -3.89 -7.52
C THR A 112 3.77 -2.84 -6.77
N ILE A 113 3.99 -2.73 -5.46
CA ILE A 113 3.41 -1.66 -4.63
C ILE A 113 4.54 -0.72 -4.24
N THR A 114 4.35 0.58 -4.39
CA THR A 114 5.24 1.62 -3.84
C THR A 114 4.44 2.57 -2.96
N GLY A 115 5.10 3.19 -2.00
CA GLY A 115 4.49 4.23 -1.18
C GLY A 115 5.47 4.76 -0.14
N ARG A 116 4.95 5.61 0.73
CA ARG A 116 5.66 6.18 1.86
C ARG A 116 4.93 5.86 3.14
N TRP A 117 5.66 5.64 4.23
CA TRP A 117 5.03 5.38 5.52
C TRP A 117 5.93 5.77 6.69
N ALA A 118 5.29 6.07 7.81
CA ALA A 118 5.93 6.28 9.09
C ALA A 118 5.08 5.63 10.18
N VAL A 119 5.73 5.28 11.29
CA VAL A 119 5.10 4.63 12.43
C VAL A 119 5.66 5.19 13.72
N ASP A 120 4.83 5.19 14.75
CA ASP A 120 5.24 5.32 16.13
C ASP A 120 4.80 4.05 16.87
N ASP A 121 5.68 3.11 17.21
CA ASP A 121 7.15 3.16 17.18
C ASP A 121 7.78 2.32 16.06
N ILE A 122 7.28 1.10 15.86
CA ILE A 122 7.85 0.12 14.93
C ILE A 122 6.76 -0.54 14.09
N GLY A 123 7.12 -1.04 12.92
CA GLY A 123 6.15 -1.68 12.05
C GLY A 123 6.73 -2.66 11.04
N THR A 124 5.85 -3.49 10.48
CA THR A 124 6.18 -4.39 9.37
C THR A 124 4.99 -4.52 8.42
N ILE A 125 5.28 -4.48 7.12
CA ILE A 125 4.30 -4.63 6.05
C ILE A 125 4.13 -6.12 5.70
N TYR A 126 2.88 -6.53 5.53
CA TYR A 126 2.48 -7.85 5.07
C TYR A 126 1.58 -7.71 3.84
N LEU A 127 1.70 -8.66 2.92
CA LEU A 127 0.86 -8.78 1.74
C LEU A 127 0.29 -10.20 1.70
N ASN A 128 -1.03 -10.31 1.61
CA ASN A 128 -1.75 -11.59 1.53
C ASN A 128 -1.33 -12.57 2.64
N GLY A 129 -1.23 -12.05 3.87
CA GLY A 129 -0.88 -12.81 5.08
C GLY A 129 0.60 -13.19 5.22
N ARG A 130 1.48 -12.74 4.32
CA ARG A 130 2.93 -13.02 4.35
C ARG A 130 3.72 -11.72 4.49
N LYS A 131 4.87 -11.78 5.17
CA LYS A 131 5.77 -10.61 5.26
C LYS A 131 6.13 -10.12 3.86
N ALA A 132 5.95 -8.83 3.61
CA ALA A 132 6.13 -8.26 2.30
C ALA A 132 7.59 -8.34 1.85
N ALA A 133 7.82 -8.81 0.62
CA ALA A 133 9.14 -8.92 0.02
C ALA A 133 9.46 -7.66 -0.81
N GLY A 134 10.55 -6.98 -0.45
CA GLY A 134 11.03 -5.78 -1.12
C GLY A 134 11.89 -4.92 -0.20
N THR A 135 11.82 -3.60 -0.34
CA THR A 135 12.64 -2.63 0.41
C THR A 135 11.75 -1.76 1.30
N GLY A 136 12.27 -1.31 2.45
CA GLY A 136 11.53 -0.42 3.35
C GLY A 136 10.28 -1.05 3.97
N THR A 137 10.12 -2.37 3.92
CA THR A 137 8.92 -3.08 4.41
C THR A 137 8.92 -3.34 5.92
N ALA A 138 9.90 -2.83 6.65
CA ALA A 138 9.94 -2.83 8.10
C ALA A 138 10.66 -1.59 8.62
N LEU A 139 10.09 -0.99 9.67
CA LEU A 139 10.67 0.08 10.46
C LEU A 139 10.86 -0.49 11.87
N SER A 140 12.10 -0.53 12.35
CA SER A 140 12.45 -1.21 13.60
C SER A 140 13.26 -0.29 14.50
N THR A 141 14.58 -0.40 14.52
CA THR A 141 15.44 0.44 15.37
C THR A 141 16.30 1.40 14.54
N PRO A 142 16.51 2.65 15.00
CA PRO A 142 16.03 3.20 16.27
C PRO A 142 14.56 3.67 16.17
N ALA A 143 13.73 3.22 17.13
CA ALA A 143 12.27 3.35 17.09
C ALA A 143 11.79 4.80 17.23
N ASP A 144 12.52 5.59 18.03
CA ASP A 144 12.30 7.00 18.36
C ASP A 144 12.50 7.96 17.17
N THR A 145 12.79 7.45 15.98
CA THR A 145 12.94 8.25 14.77
C THR A 145 11.99 7.85 13.64
N ASN A 146 11.30 6.71 13.76
CA ASN A 146 10.44 6.19 12.69
C ASN A 146 9.22 7.09 12.41
N TYR A 147 8.82 7.92 13.38
CA TYR A 147 7.71 8.87 13.25
C TYR A 147 8.13 10.24 12.73
N LEU A 148 9.43 10.56 12.72
CA LEU A 148 9.95 11.89 12.35
C LEU A 148 10.03 12.11 10.85
N GLN A 149 9.97 11.04 10.04
CA GLN A 149 10.01 11.15 8.58
C GLN A 149 9.22 10.04 7.90
N LEU A 150 8.70 10.34 6.70
CA LEU A 150 8.13 9.35 5.80
C LEU A 150 9.25 8.55 5.12
N ASN A 151 9.15 7.22 5.19
CA ASN A 151 10.11 6.29 4.61
C ASN A 151 9.51 5.64 3.35
N ASP A 152 10.27 5.60 2.26
CA ASP A 152 9.84 4.91 1.05
C ASP A 152 9.83 3.39 1.26
N PHE A 153 8.85 2.71 0.67
CA PHE A 153 8.83 1.26 0.57
C PHE A 153 8.44 0.77 -0.82
N THR A 154 8.91 -0.43 -1.16
CA THR A 154 8.51 -1.16 -2.36
C THR A 154 8.19 -2.61 -1.99
N VAL A 155 7.08 -3.14 -2.48
CA VAL A 155 6.74 -4.58 -2.43
C VAL A 155 6.77 -5.13 -3.85
N THR A 156 7.56 -6.19 -4.08
CA THR A 156 7.87 -6.71 -5.43
C THR A 156 7.34 -8.12 -5.70
N LYS A 157 6.82 -8.81 -4.68
CA LYS A 157 6.31 -10.19 -4.79
C LYS A 157 5.06 -10.39 -3.94
N GLY A 158 4.26 -11.38 -4.32
CA GLY A 158 3.09 -11.84 -3.55
C GLY A 158 1.77 -11.25 -3.99
N LEU A 159 1.77 -10.30 -4.94
CA LEU A 159 0.55 -9.79 -5.56
C LEU A 159 -0.04 -10.85 -6.49
N VAL A 160 -1.35 -10.99 -6.45
CA VAL A 160 -2.12 -11.95 -7.25
C VAL A 160 -3.19 -11.21 -8.07
N GLU A 161 -3.62 -11.81 -9.17
CA GLU A 161 -4.87 -11.42 -9.81
C GLU A 161 -6.03 -11.55 -8.81
N GLY A 162 -6.98 -10.61 -8.84
CA GLY A 162 -8.09 -10.57 -7.89
C GLY A 162 -7.75 -9.81 -6.61
N GLU A 163 -8.39 -10.20 -5.50
CA GLU A 163 -8.26 -9.51 -4.21
C GLU A 163 -6.84 -9.65 -3.64
N ASN A 164 -6.29 -8.53 -3.21
CA ASN A 164 -5.07 -8.44 -2.43
C ASN A 164 -5.33 -7.66 -1.14
N ILE A 165 -4.65 -8.07 -0.08
CA ILE A 165 -4.74 -7.46 1.24
C ILE A 165 -3.36 -6.97 1.64
N LEU A 166 -3.20 -5.65 1.75
CA LEU A 166 -2.00 -5.01 2.26
C LEU A 166 -2.21 -4.65 3.72
N GLN A 167 -1.31 -5.11 4.59
CA GLN A 167 -1.42 -4.92 6.02
C GLN A 167 -0.16 -4.26 6.59
N PHE A 168 -0.36 -3.37 7.54
CA PHE A 168 0.69 -2.75 8.34
C PHE A 168 0.49 -3.20 9.78
N VAL A 169 1.44 -3.99 10.29
CA VAL A 169 1.44 -4.40 11.70
C VAL A 169 2.34 -3.42 12.45
N VAL A 170 1.74 -2.56 13.26
CA VAL A 170 2.40 -1.45 13.95
C VAL A 170 2.34 -1.68 15.44
N GLN A 171 3.45 -1.49 16.14
CA GLN A 171 3.53 -1.60 17.58
C GLN A 171 4.09 -0.30 18.16
N ASP A 172 3.29 0.28 19.04
CA ASP A 172 3.68 1.29 20.03
C ASP A 172 4.52 0.58 21.13
N LEU A 173 5.74 1.08 21.37
CA LEU A 173 6.66 0.70 22.43
C LEU A 173 6.68 1.73 23.57
N GLY A 174 6.26 2.97 23.29
CA GLY A 174 5.94 4.02 24.25
C GLY A 174 4.83 4.92 23.71
N THR A 175 3.89 5.33 24.58
CA THR A 175 2.76 6.14 24.11
C THR A 175 3.22 7.53 23.68
N PRO A 176 2.70 8.08 22.56
CA PRO A 176 1.58 7.59 21.76
C PRO A 176 1.97 6.68 20.58
N GLY A 177 1.01 5.92 20.05
CA GLY A 177 1.19 5.16 18.81
C GLY A 177 0.55 5.83 17.59
N GLY A 178 1.05 5.49 16.39
CA GLY A 178 0.54 6.04 15.14
C GLY A 178 0.99 5.30 13.88
N LEU A 179 0.20 5.43 12.80
CA LEU A 179 0.56 5.02 11.44
C LEU A 179 0.18 6.14 10.47
N VAL A 180 1.06 6.44 9.52
CA VAL A 180 0.69 7.19 8.31
C VAL A 180 1.18 6.42 7.09
N VAL A 181 0.34 6.30 6.07
CA VAL A 181 0.68 5.72 4.77
C VAL A 181 0.24 6.71 3.69
N ASP A 182 1.15 7.00 2.77
CA ASP A 182 0.98 8.04 1.77
C ASP A 182 1.46 7.59 0.39
N SER A 183 0.87 8.17 -0.65
CA SER A 183 1.27 7.98 -2.06
C SER A 183 1.30 6.49 -2.47
N LEU A 184 0.31 5.72 -2.00
CA LEU A 184 0.25 4.29 -2.20
C LEU A 184 -0.16 3.95 -3.64
N LEU A 185 0.74 3.30 -4.37
CA LEU A 185 0.61 3.07 -5.80
C LEU A 185 0.87 1.60 -6.13
N VAL A 186 -0.03 0.99 -6.89
CA VAL A 186 0.15 -0.35 -7.45
C VAL A 186 0.38 -0.22 -8.95
N GLN A 187 1.55 -0.64 -9.41
CA GLN A 187 1.88 -0.74 -10.83
C GLN A 187 1.82 -2.20 -11.27
N TYR A 188 1.26 -2.49 -12.43
CA TYR A 188 1.14 -3.85 -12.96
C TYR A 188 1.13 -3.84 -14.49
N ARG A 189 1.34 -4.98 -15.14
CA ARG A 189 1.22 -5.13 -16.59
C ARG A 189 -0.04 -5.91 -16.95
N ARG A 190 -0.54 -5.66 -18.16
CA ARG A 190 -1.59 -6.46 -18.81
C ARG A 190 -1.06 -7.08 -20.09
#